data_AF-A0A2I0CYW5-F1
#
_entry.id   AF-A0A2I0CYW5-F1
#
_cell.length_a   1.000
_cell.length_b   1.000
_cell.length_c   1.000
_cell.angle_alpha   90.00
_cell.angle_beta   90.00
_cell.angle_gamma   90.00
#
_symmetry.space_group_name_H-M   'P 1'
#
loop_
_entity.id
_entity.type
_entity.pdbx_description
1 polymer ?
#
loop_
_entity_poly.entity_id
_entity_poly.type
_entity_poly.pdbx_seq_one_letter_code
_entity_poly.pdbx_strand_id
1 'polypeptide(L)'
;TPPYELGVASYGMGASIAVAARSTKVALIGDYALLHSGLNALIDVYEKQLPLLCIVMNNTCTAMTGKQPAYDPVRYLQWANPVVCRADDVPTLEHELVVTDRPRILVVNGSCPEGSTHEIVEY
;
A
#
# COMPACT_ATOMS: atom_id res chain seq x y z
N THR A 1 -0.18 -21.92 20.86
CA THR A 1 0.20 -20.65 20.18
C THR A 1 -1.03 -20.07 19.53
N PRO A 2 -1.35 -18.79 19.79
CA PRO A 2 -2.48 -18.12 19.18
C PRO A 2 -2.40 -18.15 17.64
N PRO A 3 -3.52 -18.20 16.90
CA PRO A 3 -3.53 -18.35 15.44
C PRO A 3 -2.79 -17.24 14.66
N TYR A 4 -2.61 -16.07 15.26
CA TYR A 4 -1.94 -14.91 14.65
C TYR A 4 -0.41 -15.03 14.58
N GLU A 5 0.20 -15.97 15.30
CA GLU A 5 1.66 -16.17 15.30
C GLU A 5 2.16 -17.08 14.18
N LEU A 6 1.25 -17.70 13.42
CA LEU A 6 1.57 -18.70 12.38
C LEU A 6 1.55 -18.14 10.95
N GLY A 7 1.22 -16.85 10.79
CA GLY A 7 1.23 -16.18 9.50
C GLY A 7 2.58 -15.54 9.20
N VAL A 8 3.50 -16.27 8.55
CA VAL A 8 4.56 -15.59 7.80
C VAL A 8 3.91 -15.00 6.56
N ALA A 9 3.42 -13.76 6.68
CA ALA A 9 3.11 -12.97 5.52
C ALA A 9 4.46 -12.61 4.88
N SER A 10 4.88 -13.36 3.86
CA SER A 10 5.90 -12.88 2.92
C SER A 10 5.31 -11.66 2.25
N TYR A 11 5.62 -10.50 2.82
CA TYR A 11 5.19 -9.20 2.33
C TYR A 11 6.02 -8.86 1.10
N GLY A 12 5.73 -9.52 -0.01
CA GLY A 12 6.14 -8.98 -1.31
C GLY A 12 5.40 -7.66 -1.48
N MET A 13 6.08 -6.53 -1.26
CA MET A 13 5.62 -5.18 -1.63
C MET A 13 5.57 -5.06 -3.17
N GLY A 14 4.81 -5.96 -3.79
CA GLY A 14 4.84 -6.28 -5.21
C GLY A 14 3.72 -7.25 -5.63
N ALA A 15 2.78 -7.60 -4.74
CA ALA A 15 1.54 -8.23 -5.18
C ALA A 15 0.83 -7.26 -6.13
N SER A 16 0.86 -7.56 -7.43
CA SER A 16 0.22 -6.73 -8.45
C SER A 16 -1.22 -6.46 -8.06
N ILE A 17 -1.62 -5.19 -8.03
CA ILE A 17 -2.97 -4.73 -7.68
C ILE A 17 -4.03 -5.53 -8.45
N ALA A 18 -3.76 -5.85 -9.72
CA ALA A 18 -4.66 -6.64 -10.56
C ALA A 18 -4.81 -8.09 -10.08
N VAL A 19 -3.75 -8.71 -9.57
CA VAL A 19 -3.77 -10.08 -9.02
C VAL A 19 -4.55 -10.09 -7.70
N ALA A 20 -4.27 -9.13 -6.82
CA ALA A 20 -4.97 -8.99 -5.55
C ALA A 20 -6.49 -8.81 -5.75
N ALA A 21 -6.90 -7.97 -6.70
CA ALA A 21 -8.31 -7.74 -7.03
C ALA A 21 -9.07 -8.99 -7.51
N ARG A 22 -8.34 -10.04 -7.94
CA ARG A 22 -8.92 -11.32 -8.38
C ARG A 22 -8.72 -12.46 -7.37
N SER A 23 -8.03 -12.21 -6.26
CA SER A 23 -7.69 -13.23 -5.27
C SER A 23 -8.08 -12.76 -3.86
N THR A 24 -7.12 -12.26 -3.08
CA THR A 24 -7.28 -11.89 -1.67
C THR A 24 -8.15 -10.65 -1.46
N LYS A 25 -8.35 -9.84 -2.52
CA LYS A 25 -9.00 -8.51 -2.48
C LYS A 25 -8.27 -7.50 -1.60
N VAL A 26 -7.02 -7.79 -1.22
CA VAL A 26 -6.17 -6.88 -0.45
C VAL A 26 -4.82 -6.77 -1.16
N ALA A 27 -4.46 -5.54 -1.51
CA ALA A 27 -3.13 -5.20 -2.01
C ALA A 27 -2.46 -4.27 -1.00
N LEU A 28 -1.15 -4.41 -0.80
CA LEU A 28 -0.34 -3.37 -0.19
C LEU A 28 0.85 -3.08 -1.08
N ILE A 29 1.10 -1.80 -1.23
CA ILE A 29 2.07 -1.27 -2.16
C ILE A 29 2.75 -0.05 -1.54
N GLY A 30 4.04 0.14 -1.81
CA GLY A 30 4.73 1.37 -1.44
C GLY A 30 4.34 2.54 -2.35
N ASP A 31 4.47 3.77 -1.85
CA ASP A 31 4.35 5.02 -2.60
C ASP A 31 5.06 4.99 -3.97
N TYR A 32 6.34 4.61 -4.01
CA TYR A 32 7.13 4.53 -5.24
C TYR A 32 6.61 3.45 -6.20
N ALA A 33 6.35 2.24 -5.70
CA ALA A 33 5.88 1.14 -6.54
C ALA A 33 4.51 1.45 -7.16
N LEU A 34 3.65 2.16 -6.42
CA LEU A 34 2.36 2.62 -6.92
C LEU A 34 2.53 3.57 -8.10
N LEU A 35 3.39 4.59 -7.97
CA LEU A 35 3.62 5.57 -9.03
C LEU A 35 4.38 4.98 -10.22
N HIS A 36 5.28 4.03 -9.98
CA HIS A 36 6.11 3.43 -11.02
C HIS A 36 5.33 2.43 -11.90
N SER A 37 4.51 1.57 -11.30
CA SER A 37 3.81 0.51 -12.06
C SER A 37 2.42 0.13 -11.53
N GLY A 38 2.03 0.56 -10.34
CA GLY A 38 0.74 0.21 -9.74
C GLY A 38 -0.46 0.99 -10.28
N LEU A 39 -0.27 2.24 -10.70
CA LEU A 39 -1.39 3.16 -11.01
C LEU A 39 -2.28 2.66 -12.16
N ASN A 40 -1.69 2.10 -13.22
CA ASN A 40 -2.45 1.57 -14.36
C ASN A 40 -3.39 0.42 -13.94
N ALA A 41 -2.91 -0.48 -13.08
CA ALA A 41 -3.73 -1.58 -12.56
C ALA A 41 -4.83 -1.08 -11.63
N LEU A 42 -4.54 -0.04 -10.84
CA LEU A 42 -5.52 0.59 -9.95
C LEU A 42 -6.66 1.24 -10.74
N ILE A 43 -6.36 1.94 -11.83
CA ILE A 43 -7.36 2.54 -12.72
C ILE A 43 -8.26 1.45 -13.31
N ASP A 44 -7.70 0.35 -13.81
CA ASP A 44 -8.48 -0.77 -14.36
C ASP A 44 -9.43 -1.41 -13.32
N VAL A 45 -8.95 -1.56 -12.08
CA VAL A 45 -9.75 -2.07 -10.97
C VAL A 45 -10.93 -1.13 -10.64
N TYR A 46 -10.69 0.18 -10.64
CA TYR A 46 -11.74 1.18 -10.42
C TYR A 46 -12.75 1.25 -11.56
N GLU A 47 -12.30 1.19 -12.81
CA GLU A 47 -13.19 1.15 -13.98
C GLU A 47 -14.11 -0.09 -13.93
N LYS A 48 -13.55 -1.24 -13.55
CA LYS A 48 -14.29 -2.51 -13.44
C LYS A 48 -15.05 -2.67 -12.11
N GLN A 49 -14.95 -1.69 -11.20
CA GLN A 49 -15.54 -1.74 -9.86
C GLN A 49 -15.24 -3.06 -9.12
N LEU A 50 -14.02 -3.57 -9.23
CA LEU A 50 -13.65 -4.82 -8.58
C LEU A 50 -13.44 -4.60 -7.07
N PRO A 51 -13.85 -5.55 -6.22
CA PRO A 51 -13.65 -5.46 -4.78
C PRO A 51 -12.16 -5.52 -4.45
N LEU A 52 -11.63 -4.42 -3.91
CA LEU A 52 -10.22 -4.30 -3.54
C LEU A 52 -10.03 -3.29 -2.41
N LEU A 53 -9.32 -3.69 -1.36
CA LEU A 53 -8.65 -2.77 -0.44
C LEU A 53 -7.19 -2.60 -0.88
N CYS A 54 -6.85 -1.43 -1.42
CA CYS A 54 -5.47 -1.08 -1.76
C CYS A 54 -4.88 -0.23 -0.65
N ILE A 55 -3.90 -0.76 0.07
CA ILE A 55 -3.22 -0.07 1.16
C ILE A 55 -1.90 0.48 0.60
N VAL A 56 -1.71 1.80 0.69
CA VAL A 56 -0.52 2.48 0.20
C VAL A 56 0.33 2.90 1.38
N MET A 57 1.52 2.30 1.52
CA MET A 57 2.50 2.70 2.52
C MET A 57 3.22 3.95 2.00
N ASN A 58 2.87 5.11 2.54
CA ASN A 58 3.47 6.38 2.17
C ASN A 58 4.52 6.76 3.21
N ASN A 59 5.78 6.50 2.88
CA ASN A 59 6.90 6.81 3.75
C ASN A 59 7.69 8.03 3.21
N THR A 60 7.23 8.66 2.12
CA THR A 60 7.81 9.86 1.48
C THR A 60 9.29 9.71 1.10
N CYS A 61 9.76 8.47 1.04
CA CYS A 61 11.17 8.12 0.96
C CYS A 61 11.28 6.78 0.25
N THR A 62 12.15 6.69 -0.77
CA THR A 62 12.48 5.41 -1.39
C THR A 62 13.39 4.59 -0.45
N ALA A 63 12.78 4.04 0.60
CA ALA A 63 13.47 3.35 1.68
C ALA A 63 14.43 2.27 1.16
N MET A 64 14.00 1.48 0.16
CA MET A 64 14.78 0.39 -0.41
C MET A 64 15.80 0.79 -1.50
N THR A 65 15.82 2.04 -2.00
CA THR A 65 16.70 2.46 -3.11
C THR A 65 17.56 3.69 -2.80
N GLY A 66 17.80 3.97 -1.51
CA GLY A 66 18.75 5.01 -1.09
C GLY A 66 18.12 6.36 -0.73
N LYS A 67 16.88 6.37 -0.23
CA LYS A 67 16.20 7.56 0.33
C LYS A 67 16.04 8.72 -0.65
N GLN A 68 15.80 8.42 -1.93
CA GLN A 68 15.41 9.46 -2.88
C GLN A 68 14.03 9.99 -2.48
N PRO A 69 13.78 11.31 -2.68
CA PRO A 69 12.47 11.88 -2.44
C PRO A 69 11.44 11.22 -3.38
N ALA A 70 10.46 10.54 -2.78
CA ALA A 70 9.31 10.04 -3.52
C ALA A 70 8.25 11.15 -3.61
N TYR A 71 7.59 11.26 -4.75
CA TYR A 71 6.45 12.17 -4.89
C TYR A 71 5.29 11.66 -4.04
N ASP A 72 4.55 12.59 -3.44
CA ASP A 72 3.36 12.27 -2.66
C ASP A 72 2.31 11.59 -3.56
N PRO A 73 2.00 10.29 -3.34
CA PRO A 73 1.07 9.57 -4.20
C PRO A 73 -0.36 10.09 -4.08
N VAL A 74 -0.74 10.75 -2.98
CA VAL A 74 -2.11 11.22 -2.74
C VAL A 74 -2.58 12.16 -3.85
N ARG A 75 -1.68 12.98 -4.40
CA ARG A 75 -1.96 13.90 -5.51
C ARG A 75 -2.44 13.18 -6.78
N TYR A 76 -1.93 11.98 -7.02
CA TYR A 76 -2.27 11.16 -8.19
C TYR A 76 -3.46 10.22 -7.93
N LEU A 77 -3.98 10.19 -6.70
CA LEU A 77 -5.07 9.32 -6.28
C LEU A 77 -6.37 10.07 -5.98
N GLN A 78 -6.40 11.40 -6.07
CA GLN A 78 -7.58 12.20 -5.70
C GLN A 78 -8.89 11.75 -6.39
N TRP A 79 -8.79 11.30 -7.65
CA TRP A 79 -9.92 10.77 -8.42
C TRP A 79 -10.58 9.55 -7.79
N ALA A 80 -9.87 8.84 -6.92
CA ALA A 80 -10.30 7.61 -6.26
C ALA A 80 -10.76 7.83 -4.81
N ASN A 81 -10.79 9.08 -4.34
CA ASN A 81 -11.16 9.49 -2.98
C ASN A 81 -10.47 8.65 -1.87
N PRO A 82 -9.13 8.69 -1.78
CA PRO A 82 -8.39 7.87 -0.84
C PRO A 82 -8.62 8.34 0.60
N VAL A 83 -8.73 7.40 1.53
CA VAL A 83 -8.63 7.72 2.96
C VAL A 83 -7.17 7.80 3.33
N VAL A 84 -6.78 8.87 4.01
CA VAL A 84 -5.39 9.10 4.44
C VAL A 84 -5.35 9.12 5.96
N CYS A 85 -4.54 8.24 6.54
CA CYS A 85 -4.34 8.18 7.99
C CYS A 85 -2.85 8.03 8.32
N ARG A 86 -2.50 8.23 9.59
CA ARG A 86 -1.14 7.97 10.08
C ARG A 86 -1.03 6.52 10.57
N ALA A 87 0.18 5.96 10.51
CA ALA A 87 0.43 4.61 11.02
C ALA A 87 0.17 4.46 12.54
N ASP A 88 0.20 5.56 13.30
CA ASP A 88 -0.11 5.60 14.74
C ASP A 88 -1.60 5.85 15.05
N ASP A 89 -2.44 6.06 14.03
CA ASP A 89 -3.88 6.28 14.15
C ASP A 89 -4.66 4.95 14.13
N VAL A 90 -4.51 4.19 15.22
CA VAL A 90 -5.13 2.86 15.39
C VAL A 90 -6.66 2.89 15.17
N PRO A 91 -7.43 3.84 15.72
CA PRO A 91 -8.88 3.88 15.50
C PRO A 91 -9.27 3.98 14.02
N THR A 92 -8.58 4.81 13.25
CA THR A 92 -8.83 4.95 11.82
C THR A 92 -8.42 3.68 11.07
N LEU A 93 -7.28 3.07 11.42
CA LEU A 93 -6.84 1.81 10.82
C LEU A 93 -7.85 0.68 11.08
N GLU A 94 -8.36 0.53 12.30
CA GLU A 94 -9.36 -0.48 12.62
C GLU A 94 -10.67 -0.28 11.83
N HIS A 95 -11.06 0.97 11.60
CA HIS A 95 -12.25 1.30 10.80
C HIS A 95 -12.04 1.07 9.29
N GLU A 96 -10.85 1.42 8.79
CA GLU A 96 -10.58 1.49 7.36
C GLU A 96 -10.01 0.20 6.76
N LEU A 97 -9.42 -0.69 7.57
CA LEU A 97 -8.87 -1.99 7.14
C LEU A 97 -9.97 -3.04 6.89
N VAL A 98 -10.95 -2.68 6.06
CA VAL A 98 -12.10 -3.52 5.71
C VAL A 98 -12.19 -3.68 4.20
N VAL A 99 -12.31 -4.92 3.72
CA VAL A 99 -12.59 -5.21 2.31
C VAL A 99 -14.07 -4.96 2.03
N THR A 100 -14.35 -4.17 1.00
CA THR A 100 -15.72 -3.90 0.54
C THR A 100 -15.95 -4.54 -0.83
N ASP A 101 -17.17 -4.41 -1.32
CA ASP A 101 -17.62 -4.81 -2.65
C ASP A 101 -17.16 -3.86 -3.77
N ARG A 102 -16.59 -2.71 -3.41
CA ARG A 102 -16.04 -1.71 -4.33
C ARG A 102 -14.55 -1.47 -4.06
N PRO A 103 -13.80 -0.91 -5.01
CA PRO A 103 -12.41 -0.59 -4.76
C PRO A 103 -12.29 0.63 -3.84
N ARG A 104 -11.36 0.54 -2.89
CA ARG A 104 -11.02 1.62 -1.96
C ARG A 104 -9.51 1.68 -1.76
N ILE A 105 -9.04 2.87 -1.41
CA ILE A 105 -7.62 3.13 -1.15
C ILE A 105 -7.46 3.68 0.25
N LEU A 106 -6.57 3.07 1.01
CA LEU A 106 -6.12 3.55 2.31
C LEU A 106 -4.64 3.92 2.20
N VAL A 107 -4.32 5.21 2.28
CA VAL A 107 -2.95 5.69 2.35
C VAL A 107 -2.55 5.81 3.81
N VAL A 108 -1.54 5.04 4.21
CA VAL A 108 -1.00 5.04 5.57
C VAL A 108 0.32 5.79 5.55
N ASN A 109 0.34 6.98 6.15
CA ASN A 109 1.53 7.79 6.29
C ASN A 109 2.39 7.27 7.45
N GLY A 110 3.62 6.85 7.14
CA GLY A 110 4.61 6.43 8.11
C GLY A 110 5.79 7.39 8.17
N SER A 111 6.42 7.51 9.33
CA SER A 111 7.74 8.12 9.45
C SER A 111 8.79 7.02 9.39
N CYS A 112 9.67 7.05 8.38
CA CYS A 112 10.79 6.11 8.32
C CYS A 112 11.79 6.47 9.44
N PRO A 113 12.05 5.58 10.43
CA PRO A 113 12.94 5.91 11.53
C PRO A 113 14.38 6.14 11.04
N GLU A 114 15.00 7.20 11.54
CA GLU A 114 16.40 7.52 11.26
C GLU A 114 17.30 6.35 11.69
N GLY A 115 18.20 5.91 10.79
CA GLY A 115 19.09 4.77 11.04
C GLY A 115 18.62 3.41 10.51
N SER A 116 17.49 3.35 9.78
CA SER A 116 17.06 2.12 9.10
C SER A 116 18.06 1.72 8.01
N THR A 117 18.87 0.70 8.26
CA THR A 117 19.75 0.07 7.28
C THR A 117 18.89 -0.83 6.41
N HIS A 118 18.53 -0.37 5.22
CA HIS A 118 17.94 -1.26 4.22
C HIS A 118 19.09 -2.03 3.58
N GLU A 119 19.05 -3.36 3.71
CA GLU A 119 20.00 -4.25 3.07
C GLU A 119 19.95 -3.97 1.56
N ILE A 120 21.02 -3.37 1.04
CA ILE A 120 21.19 -3.21 -0.40
C ILE A 120 21.48 -4.62 -0.90
N VAL A 121 20.51 -5.26 -1.54
CA VAL A 121 20.75 -6.51 -2.25
C VAL A 121 21.64 -6.16 -3.43
N GLU A 122 22.96 -6.36 -3.26
CA GLU A 122 23.91 -6.32 -4.37
C GLU A 122 23.53 -7.40 -5.38
N TYR A 123 23.55 -7.00 -6.66
CA TYR A 123 23.16 -7.78 -7.83
C TYR A 123 24.16 -8.92 -8.13
#